data_AF-G3UXM4-F1
#
_entry.id   AF-G3UXM4-F1
#
_cell.length_a   1.000
_cell.length_b   1.000
_cell.length_c   1.000
_cell.angle_alpha   90.00
_cell.angle_beta   90.00
_cell.angle_gamma   90.00
#
_symmetry.space_group_name_H-M   'P 1'
#
loop_
_entity.id
_entity.type
_entity.pdbx_description
1 polymer ?
#
loop_
_entity_poly.entity_id
_entity_poly.type
_entity_poly.pdbx_seq_one_letter_code
_entity_poly.pdbx_strand_id
1 'polypeptide(L)'
;MPLCPLLLLALGLRLTGTLNSNDPNVCTFWESFTTTTKESHLRPFSLLPAESCHRPWEDPHTCAQPTVVYRTVYRQVVKMDSRPRLQCCRGYYESRGACVPLCAQECVHGRCVAPNQCQC
;
A
#
# COMPACT_ATOMS: atom_id res chain seq x y z
N MET A 1 22.70 -40.00 19.68
CA MET A 1 21.38 -39.99 19.02
C MET A 1 20.89 -38.54 18.89
N PRO A 2 21.45 -37.73 17.96
CA PRO A 2 20.95 -36.38 17.75
C PRO A 2 19.78 -36.44 16.77
N LEU A 3 18.59 -36.04 17.23
CA LEU A 3 17.43 -35.87 16.37
C LEU A 3 17.70 -34.73 15.38
N CYS A 4 17.50 -35.09 14.12
CA CYS A 4 17.77 -34.31 12.93
C CYS A 4 17.00 -32.96 12.94
N PRO A 5 17.68 -31.80 12.88
CA PRO A 5 17.02 -30.49 12.82
C PRO A 5 16.29 -30.25 11.49
N LEU A 6 16.43 -31.16 10.52
CA LEU A 6 15.74 -31.14 9.23
C LEU A 6 14.23 -31.42 9.33
N LEU A 7 13.75 -32.05 10.41
CA LEU A 7 12.32 -32.38 10.54
C LEU A 7 11.43 -31.13 10.77
N LEU A 8 11.99 -30.06 11.32
CA LEU A 8 11.26 -28.80 11.57
C LEU A 8 11.07 -27.94 10.32
N LEU A 9 11.89 -28.14 9.27
CA LEU A 9 11.76 -27.42 8.00
C LEU A 9 10.58 -27.90 7.15
N ALA A 10 10.07 -29.12 7.39
CA ALA A 10 8.94 -29.68 6.64
C ALA A 10 7.56 -29.23 7.16
N LEU A 11 7.44 -28.78 8.41
CA LEU A 11 6.19 -28.23 8.96
C LEU A 11 5.92 -26.76 8.53
N GLY A 12 6.85 -26.15 7.80
CA GLY A 12 6.80 -24.76 7.37
C GLY A 12 6.17 -24.53 5.99
N LEU A 13 5.51 -25.53 5.36
CA LEU A 13 4.68 -25.26 4.18
C LEU A 13 3.48 -24.42 4.63
N ARG A 14 3.71 -23.11 4.65
CA ARG A 14 2.66 -22.10 4.68
C ARG A 14 1.65 -22.52 3.62
N LEU A 15 0.45 -22.92 4.04
CA LEU A 15 -0.74 -22.87 3.19
C LEU A 15 -0.97 -21.39 2.85
N THR A 16 -0.17 -20.85 1.93
CA THR A 16 -0.52 -19.62 1.24
C THR A 16 -1.67 -19.99 0.32
N GLY A 17 -2.90 -19.80 0.80
CA GLY A 17 -4.08 -19.87 -0.06
C GLY A 17 -3.95 -18.79 -1.11
N THR A 18 -3.42 -19.15 -2.28
CA THR A 18 -3.49 -18.31 -3.48
C THR A 18 -4.69 -18.78 -4.26
N LEU A 19 -5.63 -17.86 -4.57
CA LEU A 19 -6.72 -18.16 -5.50
C LEU A 19 -6.16 -18.78 -6.78
N ASN A 20 -6.78 -19.84 -7.26
CA ASN A 20 -6.43 -20.45 -8.54
C ASN A 20 -6.74 -19.46 -9.68
N SER A 21 -5.72 -18.94 -10.37
CA SER A 21 -5.94 -17.95 -11.44
C SER A 21 -6.68 -18.50 -12.67
N ASN A 22 -6.82 -19.83 -12.78
CA ASN A 22 -7.54 -20.48 -13.89
C ASN A 22 -9.05 -20.65 -13.62
N ASP A 23 -9.51 -20.35 -12.40
CA ASP A 23 -10.94 -20.44 -12.07
C ASP A 23 -11.71 -19.28 -12.77
N PRO A 24 -12.76 -19.58 -13.57
CA PRO A 24 -13.51 -18.57 -14.32
C PRO A 24 -14.23 -17.55 -13.43
N ASN A 25 -14.42 -17.86 -12.15
CA ASN A 25 -15.07 -16.99 -11.17
C ASN A 25 -14.05 -16.14 -10.38
N VAL A 26 -12.83 -16.00 -10.90
CA VAL A 26 -11.80 -15.11 -10.37
C VAL A 26 -11.74 -13.83 -11.19
N CYS A 27 -11.93 -12.71 -10.50
CA CYS A 27 -11.95 -11.38 -11.07
C CYS A 27 -10.70 -10.59 -10.62
N THR A 28 -10.22 -9.69 -11.48
CA THR A 28 -9.19 -8.72 -11.13
C THR A 28 -9.82 -7.47 -10.50
N PHE A 29 -9.31 -7.07 -9.35
CA PHE A 29 -9.67 -5.85 -8.66
C PHE A 29 -8.44 -4.93 -8.50
N TRP A 30 -8.65 -3.63 -8.59
CA TRP A 30 -7.59 -2.63 -8.41
C TRP A 30 -7.56 -2.15 -6.96
N GLU A 31 -6.56 -2.62 -6.23
CA GLU A 31 -6.32 -2.20 -4.85
C GLU A 31 -5.43 -0.94 -4.87
N SER A 32 -5.91 0.15 -4.25
CA SER A 32 -5.09 1.33 -4.00
C SER A 32 -4.23 1.13 -2.75
N PHE A 33 -2.97 1.54 -2.84
CA PHE A 33 -2.04 1.48 -1.73
C PHE A 33 -1.17 2.73 -1.69
N THR A 34 -0.64 3.03 -0.51
CA THR A 34 0.19 4.22 -0.29
C THR A 34 1.66 3.85 -0.20
N THR A 35 2.48 4.42 -1.07
CA THR A 35 3.93 4.28 -1.10
C THR A 35 4.59 5.53 -0.55
N THR A 36 5.54 5.40 0.38
CA THR A 36 6.34 6.55 0.85
C THR A 36 7.56 6.71 -0.04
N THR A 37 7.61 7.80 -0.79
CA THR A 37 8.70 8.10 -1.73
C THR A 37 9.46 9.33 -1.27
N LYS A 38 10.79 9.32 -1.48
CA LYS A 38 11.66 10.46 -1.22
C LYS A 38 11.68 11.37 -2.46
N GLU A 39 11.09 12.54 -2.33
CA GLU A 39 11.00 13.53 -3.41
C GLU A 39 11.85 14.77 -3.08
N SER A 40 12.51 15.34 -4.08
CA SER A 40 13.24 16.60 -3.94
C SER A 40 12.28 17.80 -4.04
N HIS A 41 12.43 18.78 -3.15
CA HIS A 41 11.66 20.01 -3.17
C HIS A 41 12.54 21.22 -2.81
N LEU A 42 12.19 22.39 -3.33
CA LEU A 42 12.86 23.66 -3.00
C LEU A 42 12.35 24.19 -1.67
N ARG A 43 13.22 24.22 -0.66
CA ARG A 43 12.94 24.81 0.64
C ARG A 43 13.66 26.15 0.80
N PRO A 44 13.01 27.19 1.35
CA PRO A 44 13.66 28.45 1.67
C PRO A 44 14.58 28.30 2.89
N PHE A 45 15.77 28.91 2.81
CA PHE A 45 16.74 29.02 3.89
C PHE A 45 17.16 30.48 4.04
N SER A 46 17.12 31.00 5.27
CA SER A 46 17.59 32.35 5.59
C SER A 46 19.11 32.36 5.74
N LEU A 47 19.80 33.11 4.89
CA LEU A 47 21.23 33.38 5.03
C LEU A 47 21.42 34.73 5.70
N LEU A 48 22.18 34.73 6.80
CA LEU A 48 22.59 35.95 7.47
C LEU A 48 23.68 36.65 6.64
N PRO A 49 23.65 37.98 6.52
CA PRO A 49 24.73 38.74 5.91
C PRO A 49 26.07 38.47 6.61
N ALA A 50 27.17 38.47 5.85
CA ALA A 50 28.52 38.24 6.39
C ALA A 50 29.01 39.41 7.25
N GLU A 51 28.50 40.62 7.03
CA GLU A 51 28.83 41.80 7.82
C GLU A 51 28.00 41.84 9.11
N SER A 52 28.67 42.03 10.24
CA SER A 52 28.00 42.19 11.53
C SER A 52 27.33 43.55 11.63
N CYS A 53 26.06 43.60 12.04
CA CYS A 53 25.36 44.84 12.37
C CYS A 53 25.98 45.43 13.65
N HIS A 54 27.02 46.27 13.51
CA HIS A 54 27.85 46.66 14.65
C HIS A 54 27.35 47.87 15.43
N ARG A 55 26.18 48.46 15.10
CA ARG A 55 25.66 49.67 15.78
C ARG A 55 24.14 49.66 15.97
N PRO A 56 23.62 49.30 17.16
CA PRO A 56 22.18 49.22 17.43
C PRO A 56 21.44 50.56 17.54
N TRP A 57 22.14 51.71 17.63
CA TRP A 57 21.54 52.99 18.05
C TRP A 57 21.75 54.18 17.11
N GLU A 58 22.48 54.02 16.01
CA GLU A 58 22.77 55.13 15.08
C GLU A 58 21.87 55.14 13.85
N ASP A 59 21.38 53.99 13.36
CA ASP A 59 20.53 53.99 12.17
C ASP A 59 19.72 52.67 12.00
N PRO A 60 18.44 52.63 12.44
CA PRO A 60 17.59 51.45 12.34
C PRO A 60 17.33 50.97 10.89
N HIS A 61 17.58 51.82 9.89
CA HIS A 61 17.25 51.58 8.50
C HIS A 61 18.41 50.99 7.66
N THR A 62 19.61 50.87 8.25
CA THR A 62 20.83 50.51 7.50
C THR A 62 21.31 49.07 7.78
N CYS A 63 20.45 48.20 8.31
CA CYS A 63 20.79 46.78 8.49
C CYS A 63 20.44 45.97 7.24
N ALA A 64 21.44 45.33 6.62
CA ALA A 64 21.21 44.40 5.53
C ALA A 64 20.28 43.27 5.98
N GLN A 65 19.20 43.03 5.24
CA GLN A 65 18.23 42.01 5.61
C GLN A 65 18.74 40.59 5.29
N PRO A 66 18.31 39.57 6.06
CA PRO A 66 18.59 38.17 5.73
C PRO A 66 18.04 37.83 4.34
N THR A 67 18.87 37.21 3.50
CA THR A 67 18.46 36.80 2.15
C THR A 67 17.84 35.41 2.20
N VAL A 68 16.68 35.23 1.55
CA VAL A 68 16.05 33.92 1.41
C VAL A 68 16.60 33.21 0.18
N VAL A 69 17.29 32.09 0.40
CA VAL A 69 17.82 31.24 -0.67
C VAL A 69 17.06 29.93 -0.72
N TYR A 70 16.63 29.51 -1.90
CA TYR A 70 15.98 28.21 -2.10
C TYR A 70 17.05 27.14 -2.31
N ARG A 71 16.99 26.08 -1.49
CA ARG A 71 17.85 24.91 -1.65
C ARG A 71 17.01 23.67 -1.85
N THR A 72 17.48 22.77 -2.71
CA THR A 72 16.84 21.47 -2.92
C THR A 72 17.08 20.59 -1.71
N VAL A 73 15.99 20.16 -1.06
CA VAL A 73 16.01 19.23 0.05
C VAL A 73 15.09 18.07 -0.24
N TYR A 74 15.32 16.94 0.40
CA TYR A 74 14.44 15.78 0.27
C TYR A 74 13.33 15.82 1.31
N ARG A 75 12.12 15.50 0.88
CA ARG A 75 10.95 15.27 1.75
C ARG A 75 10.38 13.88 1.48
N GLN A 76 9.77 13.30 2.50
CA GLN A 76 8.98 12.09 2.33
C GLN A 76 7.57 12.49 1.91
N VAL A 77 7.09 11.89 0.82
CA VAL A 77 5.75 12.11 0.29
C VAL A 77 5.04 10.77 0.20
N VAL A 78 3.80 10.75 0.66
CA VAL A 78 2.91 9.59 0.52
C VAL A 78 2.25 9.69 -0.85
N LYS A 79 2.59 8.76 -1.74
CA LYS A 79 2.02 8.64 -3.08
C LYS A 79 0.99 7.51 -3.08
N MET A 80 -0.15 7.74 -3.73
CA MET A 80 -1.13 6.69 -3.99
C MET A 80 -0.80 6.00 -5.30
N ASP A 81 -0.60 4.69 -5.26
CA ASP A 81 -0.40 3.84 -6.43
C ASP A 81 -1.50 2.75 -6.44
N SER A 82 -1.71 2.10 -7.59
CA SER A 82 -2.70 1.03 -7.75
C SER A 82 -2.02 -0.26 -8.21
N ARG A 83 -2.49 -1.40 -7.69
CA ARG A 83 -2.02 -2.72 -8.10
C ARG A 83 -3.19 -3.67 -8.34
N PRO A 84 -3.11 -4.54 -9.35
CA PRO A 84 -4.12 -5.55 -9.57
C PRO A 84 -4.01 -6.64 -8.51
N ARG A 85 -5.15 -7.09 -8.00
CA ARG A 85 -5.32 -8.21 -7.06
C ARG A 85 -6.38 -9.15 -7.61
N LEU A 86 -6.22 -10.45 -7.35
CA LEU A 86 -7.22 -11.45 -7.69
C LEU A 86 -8.17 -11.63 -6.51
N GLN A 87 -9.46 -11.68 -6.79
CA GLN A 87 -10.52 -11.95 -5.82
C GLN A 87 -11.65 -12.73 -6.50
N CYS A 88 -12.43 -13.51 -5.75
CA CYS A 88 -13.66 -14.07 -6.28
C CYS A 88 -14.60 -12.98 -6.79
N CYS A 89 -15.23 -13.23 -7.94
CA CYS A 89 -16.21 -12.34 -8.52
C CYS A 89 -17.40 -12.15 -7.57
N ARG A 90 -18.19 -11.08 -7.79
CA ARG A 90 -19.36 -10.80 -6.94
C ARG A 90 -20.33 -11.98 -6.94
N GLY A 91 -20.79 -12.36 -5.76
CA GLY A 91 -21.66 -13.52 -5.58
C GLY A 91 -20.91 -14.85 -5.45
N TYR A 92 -19.58 -14.83 -5.35
CA TYR A 92 -18.76 -15.98 -5.02
C TYR A 92 -17.92 -15.70 -3.76
N TYR A 93 -17.62 -16.73 -2.99
CA TYR A 93 -16.74 -16.67 -1.83
C TYR A 93 -15.56 -17.63 -2.01
N GLU A 94 -14.43 -17.31 -1.40
CA GLU A 94 -13.25 -18.17 -1.46
C GLU A 94 -13.41 -19.36 -0.51
N SER A 95 -13.21 -20.56 -1.04
CA SER A 95 -13.13 -21.81 -0.27
C SER A 95 -12.01 -22.68 -0.83
N ARG A 96 -10.99 -22.95 0.00
CA ARG A 96 -9.82 -23.78 -0.37
C ARG A 96 -9.13 -23.35 -1.68
N GLY A 97 -9.07 -22.04 -1.94
CA GLY A 97 -8.44 -21.47 -3.14
C GLY A 97 -9.30 -21.53 -4.42
N ALA A 98 -10.57 -21.92 -4.32
CA ALA A 98 -11.56 -21.88 -5.40
C ALA A 98 -12.70 -20.92 -5.05
N CYS A 99 -13.39 -20.41 -6.07
CA CYS A 99 -14.52 -19.50 -5.90
C CYS A 99 -15.84 -20.27 -5.97
N VAL A 100 -16.55 -20.34 -4.84
CA VAL A 100 -17.80 -21.07 -4.68
C VAL A 100 -18.97 -20.09 -4.73
N PRO A 101 -20.07 -20.38 -5.46
CA PRO A 101 -21.21 -19.48 -5.56
C PRO A 101 -21.93 -19.30 -4.21
N LEU A 102 -22.40 -18.08 -3.96
CA LEU A 102 -23.24 -17.71 -2.83
C LEU A 102 -24.72 -17.86 -3.22
N CYS A 103 -25.45 -18.67 -2.46
CA CYS A 103 -26.91 -18.72 -2.51
C CYS A 103 -27.45 -18.18 -1.19
N ALA A 104 -28.21 -17.07 -1.23
CA ALA A 104 -28.78 -16.45 -0.04
C ALA A 104 -29.80 -17.37 0.68
N GLN A 105 -30.50 -18.21 -0.08
CA GLN A 105 -31.34 -19.29 0.43
C GLN A 105 -30.68 -20.63 0.14
N GLU A 106 -30.77 -21.56 1.09
CA GLU A 106 -30.26 -22.91 0.91
C GLU A 106 -31.10 -23.67 -0.13
N CYS A 107 -30.41 -24.41 -1.02
CA CYS A 107 -31.06 -25.25 -2.03
C CYS A 107 -31.53 -26.57 -1.39
N VAL A 108 -32.75 -26.62 -0.85
CA VAL A 108 -33.29 -27.77 -0.07
C VAL A 108 -33.21 -29.12 -0.82
N HIS A 109 -33.38 -29.12 -2.15
CA HIS A 109 -33.28 -30.32 -3.00
C HIS A 109 -32.41 -30.07 -4.23
N GLY A 110 -31.35 -29.29 -4.08
CA GLY A 110 -30.49 -28.94 -5.21
C GLY A 110 -29.10 -28.50 -4.80
N ARG A 111 -28.30 -28.08 -5.77
CA ARG A 111 -26.98 -27.50 -5.55
C ARG A 111 -26.93 -26.07 -6.04
N CYS A 112 -26.18 -25.24 -5.33
CA CYS A 112 -25.88 -23.88 -5.77
C CYS A 112 -24.86 -23.96 -6.92
N VAL A 113 -25.28 -23.61 -8.14
CA VAL A 113 -24.44 -23.71 -9.35
C VAL A 113 -23.96 -22.35 -9.84
N ALA A 114 -24.66 -21.28 -9.46
CA ALA A 114 -24.29 -19.89 -9.72
C ALA A 114 -24.87 -18.99 -8.61
N PRO A 115 -24.51 -17.69 -8.52
CA PRO A 115 -24.99 -16.80 -7.47
C PRO A 115 -26.53 -16.78 -7.43
N ASN A 116 -27.09 -17.19 -6.30
CA ASN A 116 -28.54 -17.33 -6.10
C ASN A 116 -29.26 -18.23 -7.13
N GLN A 117 -28.56 -19.20 -7.74
CA GLN A 117 -29.14 -20.15 -8.69
C GLN A 117 -28.97 -21.59 -8.20
N CYS A 118 -30.09 -22.22 -7.87
CA CYS A 118 -30.16 -23.63 -7.50
C CYS A 118 -30.47 -24.49 -8.73
N GLN A 119 -29.80 -25.62 -8.84
CA GLN A 119 -30.15 -26.69 -9.78
C GLN A 119 -30.60 -27.92 -8.98
N CYS A 120 -31.81 -28.41 -9.26
CA CYS A 120 -32.38 -29.61 -8.68
C CYS A 120 -31.66 -30.88 -9.17
#